data_AF-A0A4Q3R3A2-F1
#
_entry.id   AF-A0A4Q3R3A2-F1
#
_cell.length_a   1.000
_cell.length_b   1.000
_cell.length_c   1.000
_cell.angle_alpha   90.00
_cell.angle_beta   90.00
_cell.angle_gamma   90.00
#
_symmetry.space_group_name_H-M   'P 1'
#
loop_
_entity.id
_entity.type
_entity.pdbx_description
1 polymer ?
#
loop_
_entity_poly.entity_id
_entity_poly.type
_entity_poly.pdbx_seq_one_letter_code
_entity_poly.pdbx_strand_id
1 'polypeptide(L)'
;MALQDKYSQLISTAQQSGVSNLQVREESGVLYIDGTAPSAAVKDQLWNVYEQIDPNFKSGDVIMNVNTNVTSGSQATVDTKESNLNIRRGPGTDQPIVGKAAKGETVTVINKTNEQWWLIRSKDGEEGYAHSQYLSALG
;
A
#
# COMPACT_ATOMS: atom_id res chain seq x y z
N MET A 1 -5.19 -10.98 -23.71
CA MET A 1 -3.81 -10.97 -23.20
C MET A 1 -3.90 -11.31 -21.73
N ALA A 2 -3.11 -12.25 -21.22
CA ALA A 2 -3.18 -12.60 -19.80
C ALA A 2 -2.75 -11.38 -18.96
N LEU A 3 -3.31 -11.20 -17.76
CA LEU A 3 -2.92 -10.06 -16.92
C LEU A 3 -1.44 -10.17 -16.52
N GLN A 4 -0.94 -11.39 -16.37
CA GLN A 4 0.48 -11.63 -16.12
C GLN A 4 1.40 -11.10 -17.24
N ASP A 5 0.96 -11.10 -18.50
CA ASP A 5 1.74 -10.52 -19.60
C ASP A 5 1.76 -8.99 -19.50
N LYS A 6 0.59 -8.38 -19.28
CA LYS A 6 0.42 -6.92 -19.11
C LYS A 6 1.24 -6.39 -17.93
N TYR A 7 1.26 -7.12 -16.83
CA TYR A 7 1.95 -6.74 -15.59
C TYR A 7 3.28 -7.48 -15.37
N SER A 8 3.88 -8.00 -16.44
CA SER A 8 5.14 -8.75 -16.40
C SER A 8 6.29 -7.95 -15.78
N GLN A 9 6.36 -6.63 -16.04
CA GLN A 9 7.35 -5.74 -15.42
C GLN A 9 7.16 -5.64 -13.90
N LEU A 10 5.91 -5.55 -13.42
CA LEU A 10 5.59 -5.49 -11.99
C LEU A 10 5.98 -6.80 -11.29
N ILE A 11 5.64 -7.94 -11.89
CA ILE A 11 5.98 -9.27 -11.37
C ILE A 11 7.51 -9.44 -11.31
N SER A 12 8.22 -9.10 -12.39
CA SER A 12 9.69 -9.17 -12.45
C SER A 12 10.33 -8.26 -11.40
N THR A 13 9.77 -7.07 -11.20
CA THR A 13 10.25 -6.13 -10.17
C THR A 13 10.10 -6.72 -8.76
N ALA A 14 8.99 -7.38 -8.45
CA ALA A 14 8.80 -8.06 -7.17
C ALA A 14 9.83 -9.16 -6.94
N GLN A 15 10.10 -9.98 -7.96
CA GLN A 15 11.11 -11.05 -7.91
C GLN A 15 12.52 -10.50 -7.68
N GLN A 16 12.90 -9.47 -8.43
CA GLN A 16 14.26 -8.89 -8.38
C GLN A 16 14.51 -8.07 -7.11
N SER A 17 13.46 -7.46 -6.53
CA SER A 17 13.59 -6.61 -5.34
C SER A 17 13.56 -7.39 -4.02
N GLY A 18 13.59 -8.73 -4.07
CA GLY A 18 13.66 -9.58 -2.87
C GLY A 18 12.35 -9.71 -2.10
N VAL A 19 11.19 -9.58 -2.76
CA VAL A 19 9.90 -9.89 -2.13
C VAL A 19 9.88 -11.37 -1.76
N SER A 20 9.72 -11.65 -0.47
CA SER A 20 9.66 -13.02 0.06
C SER A 20 8.23 -13.56 0.02
N ASN A 21 8.08 -14.89 0.00
CA ASN A 21 6.79 -15.59 -0.10
C ASN A 21 5.94 -15.09 -1.30
N LEU A 22 6.60 -14.69 -2.39
CA LEU A 22 5.93 -14.16 -3.56
C LEU A 22 5.01 -15.21 -4.19
N GLN A 23 3.74 -14.89 -4.33
CA GLN A 23 2.75 -15.69 -5.04
C GLN A 23 2.04 -14.80 -6.05
N VAL A 24 1.89 -15.30 -7.27
CA VAL A 24 1.19 -14.61 -8.36
C VAL A 24 0.11 -15.54 -8.90
N ARG A 25 -1.14 -15.07 -8.89
CA ARG A 25 -2.29 -15.84 -9.39
C ARG A 25 -3.27 -14.93 -10.12
N GLU A 26 -3.94 -15.47 -11.12
CA GLU A 26 -5.04 -14.78 -11.80
C GLU A 26 -6.35 -15.49 -11.43
N GLU A 27 -7.31 -14.75 -10.89
CA GLU A 27 -8.60 -15.28 -10.46
C GLU A 27 -9.71 -14.28 -10.77
N SER A 28 -10.77 -14.75 -11.43
CA SER A 28 -11.93 -13.93 -11.79
C SER A 28 -11.59 -12.63 -12.54
N GLY A 29 -10.56 -12.67 -13.39
CA GLY A 29 -10.10 -11.49 -14.15
C GLY A 29 -9.32 -10.48 -13.33
N VAL A 30 -8.76 -10.87 -12.18
CA VAL A 30 -7.91 -10.05 -11.33
C VAL A 30 -6.59 -10.77 -11.08
N LEU A 31 -5.48 -10.04 -11.21
CA LEU A 31 -4.14 -10.48 -10.88
C LEU A 31 -3.85 -10.19 -9.40
N TYR A 32 -3.64 -11.24 -8.63
CA TYR A 32 -3.21 -11.14 -7.24
C TYR A 32 -1.69 -11.31 -7.17
N ILE A 33 -1.05 -10.37 -6.48
CA ILE A 33 0.38 -10.41 -6.17
C ILE A 33 0.51 -10.32 -4.65
N ASP A 34 0.89 -11.43 -4.02
CA ASP A 34 1.02 -11.53 -2.56
C ASP A 34 2.48 -11.74 -2.19
N GLY A 35 2.88 -11.22 -1.04
CA GLY A 35 4.22 -11.45 -0.51
C GLY A 35 4.60 -10.48 0.59
N THR A 36 5.88 -10.49 0.94
CA THR A 36 6.43 -9.59 1.96
C THR A 36 7.62 -8.84 1.39
N ALA A 37 7.47 -7.52 1.27
CA ALA A 37 8.53 -6.63 0.83
C ALA A 37 9.57 -6.45 1.96
N PRO A 38 10.88 -6.47 1.62
CA PRO A 38 11.95 -6.32 2.61
C PRO A 38 12.06 -4.89 3.17
N SER A 39 11.47 -3.89 2.50
CA SER A 39 11.42 -2.51 2.95
C SER A 39 10.21 -1.79 2.36
N ALA A 40 9.86 -0.65 2.95
CA ALA A 40 8.83 0.23 2.40
C ALA A 40 9.21 0.81 1.04
N ALA A 41 10.51 1.05 0.79
CA ALA A 41 11.00 1.51 -0.50
C ALA A 41 10.73 0.49 -1.62
N VAL A 42 10.89 -0.81 -1.33
CA VAL A 42 10.53 -1.86 -2.30
C VAL A 42 9.02 -1.89 -2.55
N LYS A 43 8.20 -1.78 -1.49
CA LYS A 43 6.75 -1.72 -1.65
C LYS A 43 6.32 -0.52 -2.51
N ASP A 44 6.92 0.65 -2.30
CA ASP A 44 6.65 1.85 -3.09
C ASP A 44 7.13 1.72 -4.54
N GLN A 45 8.28 1.08 -4.77
CA GLN A 45 8.75 0.77 -6.11
C GLN A 45 7.72 -0.08 -6.88
N LEU A 46 7.09 -1.06 -6.23
CA LEU A 46 6.04 -1.87 -6.85
C LEU A 46 4.80 -1.03 -7.22
N TRP A 47 4.34 -0.17 -6.33
CA TRP A 47 3.22 0.73 -6.62
C TRP A 47 3.53 1.70 -7.76
N ASN A 48 4.76 2.25 -7.80
CA ASN A 48 5.19 3.13 -8.87
C ASN A 48 5.22 2.41 -10.23
N VAL A 49 5.70 1.16 -10.27
CA VAL A 49 5.66 0.34 -11.50
C VAL A 49 4.22 0.06 -11.91
N TYR A 50 3.34 -0.25 -10.95
CA TYR A 50 1.92 -0.45 -11.27
C TYR A 50 1.29 0.83 -11.85
N GLU A 51 1.55 2.00 -11.26
CA GLU A 51 1.04 3.28 -11.74
C GLU A 51 1.53 3.63 -13.15
N GLN A 52 2.77 3.28 -13.50
CA GLN A 52 3.31 3.45 -14.85
C GLN A 52 2.60 2.59 -15.90
N ILE A 53 2.16 1.38 -15.52
CA ILE A 53 1.45 0.45 -16.40
C ILE A 53 -0.04 0.80 -16.48
N ASP A 54 -0.64 1.25 -15.38
CA ASP A 54 -2.05 1.65 -15.26
C ASP A 54 -2.20 2.94 -14.44
N PRO A 55 -2.24 4.11 -15.10
CA PRO A 55 -2.30 5.40 -14.43
C PRO A 55 -3.54 5.56 -13.54
N ASN A 56 -3.32 5.92 -12.28
CA ASN A 56 -4.32 5.99 -11.21
C ASN A 56 -4.99 4.65 -10.87
N PHE A 57 -4.43 3.52 -11.32
CA PHE A 57 -4.89 2.17 -10.98
C PHE A 57 -6.35 1.88 -11.39
N LYS A 58 -6.81 2.48 -12.49
CA LYS A 58 -8.24 2.55 -12.85
C LYS A 58 -8.82 1.23 -13.32
N SER A 59 -7.98 0.32 -13.83
CA SER A 59 -8.47 -0.95 -14.35
C SER A 59 -9.04 -1.85 -13.25
N GLY A 60 -8.53 -1.72 -12.02
CA GLY A 60 -8.81 -2.69 -10.96
C GLY A 60 -8.27 -4.09 -11.24
N ASP A 61 -7.40 -4.24 -12.26
CA ASP A 61 -6.89 -5.53 -12.71
C ASP A 61 -5.92 -6.16 -11.70
N VAL A 62 -5.37 -5.40 -10.75
CA VAL A 62 -4.34 -5.90 -9.82
C VAL A 62 -4.74 -5.67 -8.37
N ILE A 63 -4.68 -6.73 -7.58
CA ILE A 63 -4.74 -6.69 -6.12
C ILE A 63 -3.36 -7.03 -5.57
N MET A 64 -2.66 -6.02 -5.07
CA MET A 64 -1.32 -6.16 -4.51
C MET A 64 -1.38 -6.33 -2.99
N ASN A 65 -1.28 -7.57 -2.52
CA ASN A 65 -1.27 -7.96 -1.10
C ASN A 65 0.17 -8.08 -0.59
N VAL A 66 0.97 -7.04 -0.82
CA VAL A 66 2.37 -7.00 -0.37
C VAL A 66 2.48 -6.12 0.87
N ASN A 67 2.81 -6.73 2.01
CA ASN A 67 3.05 -6.02 3.27
C ASN A 67 4.54 -5.94 3.57
N THR A 68 4.94 -5.05 4.48
CA THR A 68 6.31 -4.98 5.00
C THR A 68 6.40 -5.61 6.39
N ASN A 69 7.57 -6.12 6.75
CA ASN A 69 7.87 -6.49 8.15
C ASN A 69 8.46 -5.32 8.95
N VAL A 70 8.34 -4.08 8.46
CA VAL A 70 8.89 -2.91 9.12
C VAL A 70 7.99 -2.53 10.28
N THR A 71 8.50 -2.59 11.51
CA THR A 71 7.76 -2.20 12.73
C THR A 71 8.18 -0.84 13.26
N SER A 72 9.25 -0.27 12.71
CA SER A 72 9.80 1.02 13.13
C SER A 72 9.27 2.14 12.25
N GLY A 73 8.96 3.28 12.84
CA GLY A 73 8.47 4.46 12.14
C GLY A 73 8.20 5.61 13.11
N SER A 74 7.99 6.81 12.58
CA SER A 74 7.58 7.97 13.38
C SER A 74 6.12 7.81 13.78
N GLN A 75 5.73 8.34 14.94
CA GLN A 75 4.33 8.31 15.37
C GLN A 75 3.57 9.52 14.80
N ALA A 76 2.31 9.31 14.45
CA ALA A 76 1.39 10.37 14.05
C ALA A 76 0.01 10.14 14.67
N THR A 77 -0.75 11.20 14.87
CA THR A 77 -2.13 11.13 15.33
C THR A 77 -3.08 11.36 14.16
N VAL A 78 -4.17 10.59 14.11
CA VAL A 78 -5.25 10.79 13.14
C VAL A 78 -6.02 12.05 13.47
N ASP A 79 -5.96 13.05 12.59
CA ASP A 79 -6.61 14.35 12.73
C ASP A 79 -7.68 14.55 11.65
N THR A 80 -8.80 13.84 11.82
CA THR A 80 -9.99 13.99 10.99
C THR A 80 -11.05 14.85 11.71
N LYS A 81 -11.97 15.45 10.96
CA LYS A 81 -13.05 16.24 11.56
C LYS A 81 -14.02 15.36 12.36
N GLU A 82 -14.68 14.43 11.69
CA GLU A 82 -15.73 13.57 12.30
C GLU A 82 -15.69 12.09 11.86
N SER A 83 -14.92 11.73 10.83
CA SER A 83 -14.89 10.37 10.27
C SER A 83 -13.60 9.61 10.63
N ASN A 84 -13.64 8.28 10.57
CA ASN A 84 -12.41 7.48 10.63
C ASN A 84 -11.55 7.70 9.38
N LEU A 85 -10.23 7.59 9.55
CA LEU A 85 -9.28 7.59 8.45
C LEU A 85 -9.27 6.23 7.77
N ASN A 86 -9.46 6.19 6.46
CA ASN A 86 -9.36 4.96 5.69
C ASN A 86 -7.89 4.58 5.46
N ILE A 87 -7.56 3.32 5.69
CA ILE A 87 -6.29 2.68 5.36
C ILE A 87 -6.53 1.86 4.10
N ARG A 88 -5.80 2.17 3.03
CA ARG A 88 -6.00 1.59 1.70
C ARG A 88 -4.86 0.68 1.31
N ARG A 89 -5.13 -0.29 0.43
CA ARG A 89 -4.12 -1.23 -0.05
C ARG A 89 -2.96 -0.55 -0.78
N GLY A 90 -3.26 0.52 -1.53
CA GLY A 90 -2.29 1.29 -2.32
C GLY A 90 -2.51 2.80 -2.25
N PRO A 91 -1.58 3.61 -2.79
CA PRO A 91 -1.60 5.08 -2.75
C PRO A 91 -2.57 5.68 -3.76
N GLY A 92 -3.88 5.43 -3.59
CA GLY A 92 -4.92 5.95 -4.47
C GLY A 92 -6.32 5.82 -3.87
N THR A 93 -7.24 6.71 -4.26
CA THR A 93 -8.61 6.73 -3.71
C THR A 93 -9.48 5.56 -4.14
N ASP A 94 -9.15 4.95 -5.27
CA ASP A 94 -9.87 3.78 -5.81
C ASP A 94 -9.31 2.46 -5.27
N GLN A 95 -8.23 2.52 -4.48
CA GLN A 95 -7.65 1.32 -3.87
C GLN A 95 -8.54 0.78 -2.74
N PRO A 96 -8.68 -0.56 -2.62
CA PRO A 96 -9.50 -1.19 -1.59
C PRO A 96 -9.13 -0.70 -0.19
N ILE A 97 -10.15 -0.44 0.64
CA ILE A 97 -9.96 -0.16 2.06
C ILE A 97 -9.62 -1.48 2.74
N VAL A 98 -8.46 -1.54 3.38
CA VAL A 98 -8.04 -2.70 4.18
C VAL A 98 -8.46 -2.55 5.63
N GLY A 99 -8.75 -1.32 6.07
CA GLY A 99 -9.28 -1.01 7.39
C GLY A 99 -9.25 0.47 7.70
N LYS A 100 -9.36 0.81 8.99
CA LYS A 100 -9.68 2.18 9.43
C LYS A 100 -9.03 2.51 10.77
N ALA A 101 -8.58 3.75 10.92
CA ALA A 101 -8.10 4.30 12.19
C ALA A 101 -9.05 5.40 12.70
N ALA A 102 -9.36 5.40 14.00
CA ALA A 102 -10.27 6.36 14.60
C ALA A 102 -9.60 7.74 14.76
N LYS A 103 -10.41 8.81 14.85
CA LYS A 103 -9.91 10.15 15.20
C LYS A 103 -9.17 10.10 16.55
N GLY A 104 -8.02 10.75 16.62
CA GLY A 104 -7.18 10.78 17.82
C GLY A 104 -6.36 9.50 18.04
N GLU A 105 -6.52 8.49 17.19
CA GLU A 105 -5.71 7.29 17.25
C GLU A 105 -4.26 7.57 16.84
N THR A 106 -3.30 6.97 17.53
CA THR A 106 -1.90 7.00 17.14
C THR A 106 -1.61 5.87 16.15
N VAL A 107 -0.93 6.21 15.05
CA VAL A 107 -0.46 5.28 14.03
C VAL A 107 1.06 5.40 13.86
N THR A 108 1.67 4.33 13.37
CA THR A 108 3.09 4.34 13.01
C THR A 108 3.22 4.69 11.52
N VAL A 109 3.91 5.77 11.20
CA VAL A 109 4.28 6.16 9.83
C VAL A 109 5.54 5.40 9.44
N ILE A 110 5.38 4.41 8.56
CA ILE A 110 6.47 3.57 8.05
C ILE A 110 7.22 4.29 6.94
N ASN A 111 6.49 4.93 6.01
CA ASN A 111 7.11 5.70 4.93
C ASN A 111 6.21 6.82 4.42
N LYS A 112 6.85 7.89 3.92
CA LYS A 112 6.19 8.99 3.20
C LYS A 112 6.34 8.76 1.71
N THR A 113 5.51 7.88 1.17
CA THR A 113 5.59 7.43 -0.24
C THR A 113 5.52 8.58 -1.22
N ASN A 114 4.60 9.53 -1.01
CA ASN A 114 4.56 10.80 -1.73
C ASN A 114 3.90 11.89 -0.85
N GLU A 115 3.64 13.06 -1.45
CA GLU A 115 3.04 14.21 -0.76
C GLU A 115 1.65 13.90 -0.19
N GLN A 116 0.87 13.06 -0.87
CA GLN A 116 -0.52 12.78 -0.52
C GLN A 116 -0.71 11.47 0.26
N TRP A 117 0.14 10.48 0.06
CA TRP A 117 -0.03 9.13 0.58
C TRP A 117 1.17 8.68 1.40
N TRP A 118 0.91 8.29 2.64
CA TRP A 118 1.91 7.71 3.52
C TRP A 118 1.55 6.25 3.83
N LEU A 119 2.56 5.38 3.82
CA LEU A 119 2.44 4.02 4.32
C LEU A 119 2.47 4.06 5.85
N ILE A 120 1.40 3.59 6.46
CA ILE A 120 1.22 3.57 7.91
C ILE A 120 0.87 2.16 8.40
N ARG A 121 1.00 1.96 9.71
CA ARG A 121 0.46 0.82 10.43
C ARG A 121 -0.43 1.30 11.57
N SER A 122 -1.66 0.78 11.63
CA SER A 122 -2.60 1.05 12.71
C SER A 122 -2.14 0.39 14.02
N LYS A 123 -2.75 0.77 15.14
CA LYS A 123 -2.49 0.13 16.44
C LYS A 123 -2.81 -1.37 16.43
N ASP A 124 -3.77 -1.78 15.59
CA ASP A 124 -4.24 -3.16 15.46
C ASP A 124 -3.34 -3.99 14.51
N GLY A 125 -2.24 -3.39 14.02
CA GLY A 125 -1.25 -4.06 13.18
C GLY A 125 -1.53 -4.01 11.69
N GLU A 126 -2.60 -3.33 11.27
CA GLU A 126 -2.99 -3.25 9.87
C GLU A 126 -2.11 -2.26 9.11
N GLU A 127 -1.48 -2.73 8.03
CA GLU A 127 -0.60 -1.91 7.19
C GLU A 127 -1.30 -1.49 5.90
N GLY A 128 -1.19 -0.20 5.56
CA GLY A 128 -1.62 0.32 4.28
C GLY A 128 -1.38 1.82 4.14
N TYR A 129 -1.94 2.40 3.09
CA TYR A 129 -1.74 3.79 2.71
C TYR A 129 -2.87 4.67 3.22
N ALA A 130 -2.52 5.77 3.86
CA ALA A 130 -3.46 6.77 4.33
C ALA A 130 -3.12 8.14 3.74
N HIS A 131 -4.15 8.98 3.56
CA HIS A 131 -3.94 10.32 3.03
C HIS A 131 -3.26 11.20 4.10
N SER A 132 -2.08 11.73 3.78
CA SER A 132 -1.17 12.46 4.69
C SER A 132 -1.82 13.67 5.36
N GLN A 133 -2.71 14.37 4.65
CA GLN A 133 -3.45 15.53 5.17
C GLN A 133 -4.25 15.27 6.48
N TYR A 134 -4.55 14.00 6.79
CA TYR A 134 -5.27 13.59 7.99
C TYR A 134 -4.36 13.03 9.09
N LEU A 135 -3.05 13.21 8.94
CA LEU A 135 -2.05 12.74 9.89
C LEU A 135 -1.25 13.94 10.41
N SER A 136 -1.28 14.11 11.73
CA SER A 136 -0.47 15.10 12.43
C SER A 136 0.71 14.40 13.09
N ALA A 137 1.93 14.73 12.67
CA ALA A 137 3.15 14.13 13.24
C ALA A 137 3.24 14.44 14.74
N LEU A 138 3.58 13.44 15.54
CA LEU A 138 3.94 13.66 16.94
C LEU A 138 5.41 14.11 16.98
N GLY A 139 5.62 15.34 17.45
CA GLY A 139 6.94 15.95 17.62
C GLY A 139 7.73 15.38 18.79
#